data_AF-A0A534ISZ7-F1
#
_entry.id   AF-A0A534ISZ7-F1
#
_cell.length_a   1.000
_cell.length_b   1.000
_cell.length_c   1.000
_cell.angle_alpha   90.00
_cell.angle_beta   90.00
_cell.angle_gamma   90.00
#
_symmetry.space_group_name_H-M   'P 1'
#
loop_
_entity.id
_entity.type
_entity.pdbx_description
1 polymer ?
#
loop_
_entity_poly.entity_id
_entity_poly.type
_entity_poly.pdbx_seq_one_letter_code
_entity_poly.pdbx_strand_id
1 'polypeptide(L)'
;MVRYDPNGVKVVLTAPRGEMSRYNGDPFGAFIAVFPEKVIPRPILRPEWFKPEDNEDGSAKFLPYGLRKVEALLLRNFPREEIVACHPDNLERFVGPRTKVVGITSMDPMGLAYVSVTYNSMIAVPGESVDALEFRRVMENPALRRYDPTILLGGAGAWQVRHAGKVEEFGI
;
A
#
# COMPACT_ATOMS: atom_id res chain seq x y z
N MET A 1 -17.22 -3.23 17.97
CA MET A 1 -16.45 -3.98 16.98
C MET A 1 -17.27 -4.08 15.71
N VAL A 2 -16.72 -3.68 14.56
CA VAL A 2 -17.43 -3.75 13.27
C VAL A 2 -17.41 -5.19 12.77
N ARG A 3 -18.52 -5.67 12.23
CA ARG A 3 -18.58 -6.97 11.54
C ARG A 3 -18.71 -6.71 10.04
N TYR A 4 -17.72 -7.15 9.29
CA TYR A 4 -17.69 -7.01 7.83
C TYR A 4 -18.39 -8.20 7.14
N ASP A 5 -18.91 -7.97 5.94
CA ASP A 5 -19.55 -9.01 5.13
C ASP A 5 -18.51 -10.01 4.60
N PRO A 6 -18.78 -11.33 4.65
CA PRO A 6 -17.85 -12.34 4.15
C PRO A 6 -17.59 -12.27 2.63
N ASN A 7 -18.47 -11.60 1.86
CA ASN A 7 -18.28 -11.37 0.42
C ASN A 7 -17.57 -10.05 0.11
N GLY A 8 -16.98 -9.41 1.12
CA GLY A 8 -16.14 -8.22 0.98
C GLY A 8 -16.82 -6.90 1.33
N VAL A 9 -15.98 -5.89 1.46
CA VAL A 9 -16.31 -4.52 1.87
C VAL A 9 -16.36 -3.63 0.63
N LYS A 10 -17.31 -2.70 0.58
CA LYS A 10 -17.62 -1.91 -0.62
C LYS A 10 -16.44 -1.03 -1.06
N VAL A 11 -15.79 -0.36 -0.10
CA VAL A 11 -14.58 0.43 -0.32
C VAL A 11 -13.49 -0.09 0.60
N VAL A 12 -12.38 -0.52 0.00
CA VAL A 12 -11.18 -0.97 0.72
C VAL A 12 -10.07 0.04 0.49
N LEU A 13 -9.42 0.49 1.56
CA LEU A 13 -8.30 1.43 1.51
C LEU A 13 -7.02 0.74 1.97
N THR A 14 -5.91 0.94 1.27
CA THR A 14 -4.63 0.32 1.62
C THR A 14 -3.43 1.14 1.12
N ALA A 15 -2.24 0.71 1.49
CA ALA A 15 -0.97 1.27 1.03
C ALA A 15 0.10 0.18 1.06
N PRO A 16 1.27 0.37 0.42
CA PRO A 16 2.41 -0.54 0.56
C PRO A 16 2.80 -0.76 2.04
N ARG A 17 3.32 -1.94 2.39
CA ARG A 17 3.62 -2.30 3.80
C ARG A 17 4.60 -1.33 4.44
N GLY A 18 5.61 -0.93 3.68
CA GLY A 18 6.59 0.08 4.09
C GLY A 18 5.97 1.41 4.48
N GLU A 19 4.88 1.81 3.84
CA GLU A 19 4.19 3.07 4.12
C GLU A 19 3.17 2.97 5.26
N MET A 20 2.78 1.76 5.64
CA MET A 20 1.89 1.48 6.78
C MET A 20 2.63 1.10 8.06
N SER A 21 3.92 0.75 7.95
CA SER A 21 4.76 0.39 9.09
C SER A 21 5.17 1.62 9.89
N ARG A 22 5.21 1.47 11.22
CA ARG A 22 5.80 2.46 12.12
C ARG A 22 7.30 2.33 12.27
N TYR A 23 7.90 1.24 11.76
CA TYR A 23 9.31 0.92 11.95
C TYR A 23 9.75 0.98 13.43
N ASN A 24 8.86 0.63 14.36
CA ASN A 24 9.04 0.78 15.82
C ASN A 24 9.45 2.20 16.28
N GLY A 25 9.13 3.22 15.49
CA GLY A 25 9.51 4.62 15.74
C GLY A 25 10.90 5.00 15.24
N ASP A 26 11.59 4.11 14.53
CA ASP A 26 12.89 4.39 13.92
C ASP A 26 12.73 5.03 12.52
N PRO A 27 13.08 6.31 12.33
CA PRO A 27 12.99 6.97 11.03
C PRO A 27 13.98 6.40 10.01
N PHE A 28 15.10 5.81 10.44
CA PHE A 28 16.05 5.17 9.51
C PHE A 28 15.48 3.88 8.92
N GLY A 29 14.61 3.18 9.64
CA GLY A 29 13.89 2.03 9.12
C GLY A 29 13.06 2.38 7.88
N ALA A 30 12.35 3.51 7.90
CA ALA A 30 11.60 4.01 6.75
C ALA A 30 12.53 4.41 5.59
N PHE A 31 13.71 4.94 5.91
CA PHE A 31 14.68 5.34 4.91
C PHE A 31 15.27 4.17 4.12
N ILE A 32 15.28 2.95 4.68
CA ILE A 32 15.76 1.76 3.96
C ILE A 32 14.90 1.46 2.73
N ALA A 33 13.62 1.86 2.73
CA ALA A 33 12.68 1.52 1.67
C ALA A 33 13.00 2.16 0.29
N VAL A 34 13.79 3.24 0.29
CA VAL A 34 14.17 3.96 -0.93
C VAL A 34 15.33 3.30 -1.70
N PHE A 35 16.06 2.39 -1.05
CA PHE A 35 17.23 1.75 -1.64
C PHE A 35 16.84 0.57 -2.54
N PRO A 36 17.70 0.16 -3.48
CA PRO A 36 17.46 -1.03 -4.28
C PRO A 36 17.36 -2.26 -3.37
N GLU A 37 16.38 -3.13 -3.61
CA GLU A 37 16.20 -4.35 -2.81
C GLU A 37 17.48 -5.20 -2.70
N LYS A 38 18.34 -5.16 -3.72
CA LYS A 38 19.55 -5.98 -3.85
C LYS A 38 20.68 -5.56 -2.91
N VAL A 39 20.68 -4.32 -2.44
CA VAL A 39 21.66 -3.86 -1.43
C VAL A 39 21.15 -4.02 -0.01
N ILE A 40 19.85 -4.30 0.17
CA ILE A 40 19.27 -4.49 1.49
C ILE A 40 19.41 -5.95 1.92
N PRO A 41 19.99 -6.23 3.10
CA PRO A 41 20.02 -7.58 3.66
C PRO A 41 18.62 -8.19 3.73
N ARG A 42 18.47 -9.42 3.19
CA ARG A 42 17.19 -10.16 3.20
C ARG A 42 16.46 -10.20 4.54
N PRO A 43 17.12 -10.27 5.72
CA PRO A 43 16.42 -10.22 7.01
C PRO A 43 15.61 -8.95 7.26
N ILE A 44 16.03 -7.81 6.69
CA ILE A 44 15.36 -6.51 6.84
C ILE A 44 14.12 -6.42 5.92
N LEU A 45 14.15 -7.14 4.79
CA LEU A 45 13.02 -7.25 3.88
C LEU A 45 11.95 -8.24 4.38
N ARG A 46 12.14 -8.87 5.55
CA ARG A 46 11.18 -9.84 6.06
C ARG A 46 9.92 -9.15 6.62
N PRO A 47 8.76 -9.83 6.59
CA PRO A 47 7.49 -9.26 7.05
C PRO A 47 7.51 -8.73 8.48
N GLU A 48 8.38 -9.27 9.36
CA GLU A 48 8.45 -8.84 10.76
C GLU A 48 8.96 -7.40 10.91
N TRP A 49 9.72 -6.87 9.93
CA TRP A 49 10.16 -5.47 9.92
C TRP A 49 9.02 -4.51 9.54
N PHE A 50 8.08 -5.01 8.74
CA PHE A 50 6.88 -4.29 8.30
C PHE A 50 5.63 -4.73 9.06
N LYS A 51 5.82 -5.28 10.28
CA LYS A 51 4.75 -5.98 10.98
C LYS A 51 3.52 -5.07 11.12
N PRO A 52 2.35 -5.48 10.57
CA PRO A 52 1.15 -4.70 10.72
C PRO A 52 0.74 -4.60 12.19
N GLU A 53 0.25 -3.43 12.57
CA GLU A 53 -0.57 -3.29 13.76
C GLU A 53 -2.02 -3.19 13.31
N ASP A 54 -2.78 -4.26 13.53
CA ASP A 54 -4.20 -4.33 13.20
C ASP A 54 -5.06 -4.19 14.46
N ASN A 55 -6.28 -3.70 14.28
CA ASN A 55 -7.35 -3.79 15.26
C ASN A 55 -7.89 -5.23 15.32
N GLU A 56 -8.70 -5.55 16.34
CA GLU A 56 -9.31 -6.89 16.50
C GLU A 56 -10.18 -7.30 15.30
N ASP A 57 -10.79 -6.33 14.61
CA ASP A 57 -11.59 -6.56 13.40
C ASP A 57 -10.74 -6.73 12.12
N GLY A 58 -9.41 -6.69 12.23
CA GLY A 58 -8.46 -6.80 11.11
C GLY A 58 -8.24 -5.51 10.31
N SER A 59 -8.91 -4.41 10.68
CA SER A 59 -8.62 -3.10 10.09
C SER A 59 -7.26 -2.57 10.58
N ALA A 60 -6.61 -1.75 9.77
CA ALA A 60 -5.29 -1.20 10.08
C ALA A 60 -5.38 -0.12 11.17
N LYS A 61 -4.57 -0.27 12.21
CA LYS A 61 -4.42 0.72 13.29
C LYS A 61 -3.64 1.95 12.81
N PHE A 62 -2.61 1.75 11.99
CA PHE A 62 -1.81 2.82 11.39
C PHE A 62 -1.96 2.84 9.87
N LEU A 63 -2.05 4.05 9.32
CA LEU A 63 -2.18 4.34 7.90
C LEU A 63 -1.44 5.64 7.58
N PRO A 64 -1.00 5.82 6.32
CA PRO A 64 -0.60 7.12 5.83
C PRO A 64 -1.66 8.18 6.13
N TYR A 65 -1.22 9.33 6.65
CA TYR A 65 -2.12 10.36 7.16
C TYR A 65 -3.14 10.86 6.12
N GLY A 66 -2.72 10.99 4.86
CA GLY A 66 -3.61 11.34 3.75
C GLY A 66 -4.74 10.33 3.56
N LEU A 67 -4.44 9.03 3.64
CA LEU A 67 -5.44 7.98 3.51
C LEU A 67 -6.40 7.96 4.70
N ARG A 68 -5.93 8.28 5.92
CA ARG A 68 -6.80 8.41 7.10
C ARG A 68 -7.78 9.57 6.97
N LYS A 69 -7.41 10.65 6.28
CA LYS A 69 -8.35 11.74 5.94
C LYS A 69 -9.41 11.26 4.95
N VAL A 70 -9.02 10.52 3.91
CA VAL A 70 -9.96 9.94 2.93
C VAL A 70 -10.95 9.01 3.63
N GLU A 71 -10.47 8.10 4.49
CA GLU A 71 -11.32 7.23 5.31
C GLU A 71 -12.33 8.04 6.14
N ALA A 72 -11.86 9.07 6.85
CA ALA A 72 -12.72 9.92 7.68
C ALA A 72 -13.80 10.67 6.86
N LEU A 73 -13.50 11.06 5.62
CA LEU A 73 -14.46 11.70 4.72
C LEU A 73 -15.50 10.69 4.18
N LEU A 74 -15.07 9.47 3.85
CA LEU A 74 -15.98 8.40 3.43
C LEU A 74 -16.94 8.02 4.56
N LEU A 75 -16.44 7.87 5.78
CA LEU A 75 -17.24 7.53 6.96
C LEU A 75 -18.32 8.59 7.33
N ARG A 76 -18.26 9.80 6.76
CA ARG A 76 -19.34 10.80 6.90
C ARG A 76 -20.53 10.54 5.99
N ASN A 77 -20.33 9.78 4.92
CA ASN A 77 -21.33 9.60 3.86
C ASN A 77 -21.72 8.13 3.65
N PHE A 78 -20.95 7.19 4.20
CA PHE A 78 -21.18 5.76 4.08
C PHE A 78 -21.23 5.08 5.46
N PRO A 79 -22.00 3.99 5.60
CA PRO A 79 -21.98 3.15 6.80
C PRO A 79 -20.56 2.63 7.09
N ARG A 80 -20.23 2.46 8.37
CA ARG A 80 -18.88 2.08 8.79
C ARG A 80 -18.48 0.70 8.29
N GLU A 81 -19.43 -0.21 8.19
CA GLU A 81 -19.28 -1.56 7.68
C GLU A 81 -19.05 -1.63 6.15
N GLU A 82 -19.28 -0.53 5.42
CA GLU A 82 -19.01 -0.45 3.98
C GLU A 82 -17.59 0.06 3.66
N ILE A 83 -16.86 0.56 4.66
CA ILE A 83 -15.52 1.15 4.51
C ILE A 83 -14.54 0.43 5.42
N VAL A 84 -13.42 -0.02 4.86
CA VAL A 84 -12.32 -0.55 5.67
C VAL A 84 -11.00 -0.04 5.14
N ALA A 85 -10.12 0.33 6.05
CA ALA A 85 -8.71 0.46 5.74
C ALA A 85 -7.94 -0.73 6.34
N CYS A 86 -7.14 -1.41 5.54
CA CYS A 86 -6.43 -2.61 5.96
C CYS A 86 -5.00 -2.64 5.44
N HIS A 87 -4.15 -3.39 6.14
CA HIS A 87 -2.83 -3.73 5.63
C HIS A 87 -2.94 -4.55 4.34
N PRO A 88 -2.03 -4.42 3.36
CA PRO A 88 -2.15 -5.12 2.09
C PRO A 88 -2.11 -6.65 2.23
N ASP A 89 -1.47 -7.17 3.28
CA ASP A 89 -1.49 -8.61 3.60
C ASP A 89 -2.89 -9.11 4.03
N ASN A 90 -3.79 -8.21 4.43
CA ASN A 90 -5.18 -8.53 4.79
C ASN A 90 -6.17 -8.28 3.64
N LEU A 91 -5.73 -7.93 2.43
CA LEU A 91 -6.63 -7.62 1.32
C LEU A 91 -7.61 -8.76 1.02
N GLU A 92 -7.15 -10.02 1.05
CA GLU A 92 -8.00 -11.19 0.76
C GLU A 92 -9.15 -11.36 1.76
N ARG A 93 -9.05 -10.77 2.96
CA ARG A 93 -10.12 -10.79 3.97
C ARG A 93 -11.25 -9.80 3.64
N PHE A 94 -10.93 -8.72 2.94
CA PHE A 94 -11.84 -7.58 2.77
C PHE A 94 -12.26 -7.33 1.32
N VAL A 95 -11.46 -7.77 0.35
CA VAL A 95 -11.77 -7.69 -1.08
C VAL A 95 -12.54 -8.93 -1.50
N GLY A 96 -13.75 -8.73 -2.01
CA GLY A 96 -14.63 -9.80 -2.47
C GLY A 96 -15.61 -9.33 -3.55
N PRO A 97 -16.60 -10.16 -3.95
CA PRO A 97 -17.54 -9.81 -5.03
C PRO A 97 -18.35 -8.52 -4.80
N ARG A 98 -18.50 -8.09 -3.54
CA ARG A 98 -19.18 -6.84 -3.20
C ARG A 98 -18.27 -5.61 -3.29
N THR A 99 -16.96 -5.79 -3.32
CA THR A 99 -15.98 -4.70 -3.36
C THR A 99 -16.10 -3.96 -4.69
N LYS A 100 -16.28 -2.65 -4.62
CA LYS A 100 -16.42 -1.79 -5.79
C LYS A 100 -15.15 -1.02 -6.06
N VAL A 101 -14.50 -0.56 -5.00
CA VAL A 101 -13.34 0.32 -5.10
C VAL A 101 -12.25 -0.15 -4.14
N VAL A 102 -11.02 -0.18 -4.64
CA VAL A 102 -9.81 -0.29 -3.82
C VAL A 102 -8.99 0.99 -3.99
N GLY A 103 -8.95 1.80 -2.92
CA GLY A 103 -8.13 3.01 -2.87
C GLY A 103 -6.74 2.70 -2.34
N ILE A 104 -5.72 2.94 -3.14
CA ILE A 104 -4.32 2.71 -2.80
C ILE A 104 -3.63 4.08 -2.70
N THR A 105 -2.91 4.35 -1.62
CA THR A 105 -1.98 5.49 -1.58
C THR A 105 -0.55 4.98 -1.72
N SER A 106 0.28 5.71 -2.45
CA SER A 106 1.73 5.46 -2.43
C SER A 106 2.56 6.74 -2.54
N MET A 107 3.71 6.74 -1.87
CA MET A 107 4.70 7.81 -1.86
C MET A 107 5.73 7.67 -2.98
N ASP A 108 6.14 6.44 -3.32
CA ASP A 108 7.17 6.19 -4.33
C ASP A 108 6.97 4.87 -5.09
N PRO A 109 5.81 4.69 -5.77
CA PRO A 109 5.42 3.41 -6.34
C PRO A 109 6.35 2.91 -7.45
N MET A 110 7.11 3.79 -8.10
CA MET A 110 8.04 3.42 -9.19
C MET A 110 9.52 3.66 -8.84
N GLY A 111 9.84 4.08 -7.61
CA GLY A 111 11.23 4.38 -7.25
C GLY A 111 11.80 5.63 -7.91
N LEU A 112 10.93 6.53 -8.37
CA LEU A 112 11.30 7.74 -9.13
C LEU A 112 11.32 9.01 -8.26
N ALA A 113 11.09 8.90 -6.96
CA ALA A 113 11.26 10.01 -6.03
C ALA A 113 12.73 10.44 -5.97
N TYR A 114 12.96 11.72 -5.62
CA TYR A 114 14.29 12.33 -5.59
C TYR A 114 15.31 11.50 -4.77
N VAL A 115 14.89 11.01 -3.61
CA VAL A 115 15.74 10.21 -2.71
C VAL A 115 16.13 8.89 -3.40
N SER A 116 15.15 8.14 -3.90
CA SER A 116 15.37 6.87 -4.58
C SER A 116 16.28 7.02 -5.80
N VAL A 117 16.05 8.03 -6.65
CA VAL A 117 16.90 8.32 -7.81
C VAL A 117 18.33 8.68 -7.39
N THR A 118 18.49 9.53 -6.37
CA THR A 118 19.80 9.96 -5.89
C THR A 118 20.62 8.78 -5.35
N TYR A 119 20.06 7.98 -4.45
CA TYR A 119 20.80 6.86 -3.85
C TYR A 119 21.02 5.72 -4.84
N ASN A 120 20.07 5.43 -5.73
CA ASN A 120 20.25 4.42 -6.78
C ASN A 120 21.38 4.81 -7.73
N SER A 121 21.47 6.09 -8.11
CA SER A 121 22.56 6.57 -8.98
C SER A 121 23.94 6.54 -8.29
N MET A 122 24.00 6.79 -6.97
CA MET A 122 25.25 6.74 -6.21
C MET A 122 25.75 5.32 -5.95
N ILE A 123 24.83 4.38 -5.68
CA ILE A 123 25.16 2.99 -5.36
C ILE A 123 25.48 2.17 -6.63
N ALA A 124 25.02 2.62 -7.80
CA ALA A 124 25.26 2.00 -9.10
C ALA A 124 24.87 0.50 -9.17
N VAL A 125 23.98 0.04 -8.28
CA VAL A 125 23.44 -1.32 -8.29
C VAL A 125 22.07 -1.30 -8.97
N PRO A 126 21.89 -2.02 -10.08
CA PRO A 126 20.59 -2.10 -10.76
C PRO A 126 19.57 -2.84 -9.89
N GLY A 127 18.42 -2.23 -9.62
CA GLY A 127 17.33 -2.87 -8.90
C GLY A 127 16.12 -1.94 -8.72
N GLU A 128 14.96 -2.56 -8.44
CA GLU A 128 13.76 -1.85 -7.99
C GLU A 128 13.98 -1.38 -6.55
N SER A 129 13.48 -0.18 -6.20
CA SER A 129 13.46 0.26 -4.80
C SER A 129 12.53 -0.64 -4.00
N VAL A 130 12.76 -0.78 -2.70
CA VAL A 130 11.86 -1.56 -1.85
C VAL A 130 10.44 -0.98 -1.87
N ASP A 131 10.28 0.34 -1.92
CA ASP A 131 8.96 0.97 -2.08
C ASP A 131 8.23 0.55 -3.36
N ALA A 132 8.93 0.52 -4.49
CA ALA A 132 8.35 0.08 -5.76
C ALA A 132 8.00 -1.41 -5.75
N LEU A 133 8.87 -2.24 -5.16
CA LEU A 133 8.62 -3.66 -4.94
C LEU A 133 7.35 -3.89 -4.08
N GLU A 134 7.23 -3.14 -2.99
CA GLU A 134 6.10 -3.25 -2.07
C GLU A 134 4.81 -2.76 -2.72
N PHE A 135 4.86 -1.69 -3.53
CA PHE A 135 3.72 -1.25 -4.33
C PHE A 135 3.29 -2.31 -5.34
N ARG A 136 4.23 -2.89 -6.09
CA ARG A 136 3.97 -3.96 -7.04
C ARG A 136 3.33 -5.17 -6.35
N ARG A 137 3.79 -5.54 -5.14
CA ARG A 137 3.18 -6.61 -4.34
C ARG A 137 1.71 -6.34 -3.99
N VAL A 138 1.34 -5.07 -3.72
CA VAL A 138 -0.07 -4.71 -3.51
C VAL A 138 -0.87 -4.94 -4.79
N MET A 139 -0.36 -4.44 -5.93
CA MET A 139 -1.03 -4.55 -7.23
C MET A 139 -1.17 -6.00 -7.71
N GLU A 140 -0.19 -6.86 -7.40
CA GLU A 140 -0.20 -8.29 -7.73
C GLU A 140 -1.03 -9.14 -6.77
N ASN A 141 -1.70 -8.54 -5.78
CA ASN A 141 -2.52 -9.29 -4.83
C ASN A 141 -3.63 -10.09 -5.57
N PRO A 142 -3.74 -11.42 -5.34
CA PRO A 142 -4.70 -12.26 -6.07
C PRO A 142 -6.16 -11.82 -5.94
N ALA A 143 -6.55 -11.18 -4.84
CA ALA A 143 -7.91 -10.71 -4.65
C ALA A 143 -8.29 -9.57 -5.62
N LEU A 144 -7.33 -8.68 -5.95
CA LEU A 144 -7.58 -7.60 -6.92
C LEU A 144 -7.86 -8.18 -8.30
N ARG A 145 -7.05 -9.15 -8.74
CA ARG A 145 -7.28 -9.82 -10.03
C ARG A 145 -8.52 -10.70 -10.05
N ARG A 146 -8.85 -11.36 -8.92
CA ARG A 146 -9.99 -12.29 -8.84
C ARG A 146 -11.34 -11.55 -8.88
N TYR A 147 -11.44 -10.43 -8.20
CA TYR A 147 -12.70 -9.70 -8.02
C TYR A 147 -12.81 -8.42 -8.85
N ASP A 148 -11.71 -8.00 -9.48
CA ASP A 148 -11.65 -6.89 -10.44
C ASP A 148 -12.33 -5.58 -9.96
N PRO A 149 -12.03 -5.09 -8.75
CA PRO A 149 -12.58 -3.83 -8.28
C PRO A 149 -11.93 -2.66 -9.03
N THR A 150 -12.61 -1.51 -9.09
CA THR A 150 -11.98 -0.28 -9.60
C THR A 150 -10.85 0.14 -8.67
N ILE A 151 -9.64 0.27 -9.21
CA ILE A 151 -8.47 0.70 -8.43
C ILE A 151 -8.33 2.22 -8.57
N LEU A 152 -8.15 2.91 -7.44
CA LEU A 152 -7.86 4.34 -7.41
C LEU A 152 -6.51 4.56 -6.73
N LEU A 153 -5.53 5.06 -7.47
CA LEU A 153 -4.21 5.40 -6.93
C LEU A 153 -4.14 6.88 -6.55
N GLY A 154 -3.75 7.15 -5.30
CA GLY A 154 -3.44 8.47 -4.78
C GLY A 154 -2.06 8.52 -4.11
N GLY A 155 -1.82 9.62 -3.38
CA GLY A 155 -0.54 9.87 -2.71
C GLY A 155 0.44 10.67 -3.55
N ALA A 156 1.55 11.08 -2.94
CA ALA A 156 2.54 11.96 -3.57
C ALA A 156 3.27 11.29 -4.74
N GLY A 157 3.31 9.96 -4.78
CA GLY A 157 3.97 9.18 -5.82
C GLY A 157 3.07 8.79 -7.00
N ALA A 158 1.76 9.07 -6.96
CA ALA A 158 0.81 8.61 -7.98
C ALA A 158 1.18 9.05 -9.41
N TRP A 159 1.81 10.23 -9.57
CA TRP A 159 2.25 10.74 -10.86
C TRP A 159 3.29 9.83 -11.55
N GLN A 160 4.06 9.07 -10.77
CA GLN A 160 5.14 8.23 -11.29
C GLN A 160 4.61 7.10 -12.16
N VAL A 161 3.47 6.52 -11.79
CA VAL A 161 2.83 5.43 -12.54
C VAL A 161 2.42 5.90 -13.93
N ARG A 162 1.87 7.11 -14.03
CA ARG A 162 1.56 7.74 -15.31
C ARG A 162 2.81 8.05 -16.13
N HIS A 163 3.82 8.60 -15.47
CA HIS A 163 5.10 8.93 -16.11
C HIS A 163 5.81 7.69 -16.66
N ALA A 164 5.74 6.56 -15.95
CA ALA A 164 6.30 5.28 -16.35
C ALA A 164 5.45 4.52 -17.39
N GLY A 165 4.29 5.03 -17.79
CA GLY A 165 3.38 4.36 -18.74
C GLY A 165 2.72 3.10 -18.18
N LYS A 166 2.56 3.00 -16.86
CA LYS A 166 2.12 1.79 -16.15
C LYS A 166 0.64 1.78 -15.74
N VAL A 167 -0.12 2.81 -16.15
CA VAL A 167 -1.53 2.97 -15.76
C VAL A 167 -2.39 1.79 -16.23
N GLU A 168 -2.30 1.45 -17.52
CA GLU A 168 -3.06 0.34 -18.10
C GLU A 168 -2.62 -1.02 -17.55
N GLU A 169 -1.31 -1.20 -17.32
CA GLU A 169 -0.75 -2.43 -16.75
C GLU A 169 -1.31 -2.73 -15.35
N PHE A 170 -1.54 -1.68 -14.55
CA PHE A 170 -2.06 -1.79 -13.20
C PHE A 170 -3.58 -1.63 -13.07
N GLY A 171 -4.29 -1.33 -14.16
CA GLY A 171 -5.75 -1.14 -14.13
C GLY A 171 -6.20 0.05 -13.27
N ILE A 172 -5.42 1.14 -13.28
CA ILE A 172 -5.64 2.38 -12.49
C ILE A 172 -6.37 3.44 -13.32
#